data_AF-A0A382LHC0-F1
#
_entry.id   AF-A0A382LHC0-F1
#
_cell.length_a   1.000
_cell.length_b   1.000
_cell.length_c   1.000
_cell.angle_alpha   90.00
_cell.angle_beta   90.00
_cell.angle_gamma   90.00
#
_symmetry.space_group_name_H-M   'P 1'
#
loop_
_entity.id
_entity.type
_entity.pdbx_description
1 polymer ?
#
loop_
_entity_poly.entity_id
_entity_poly.type
_entity_poly.pdbx_seq_one_letter_code
_entity_poly.pdbx_strand_id
1 'polypeptide(L)'
;MSNPRTNCQNCVFAKKENDTQVGCDLERHVLLGVEELREDGNFTLERFCNTYRPEEWLQELKLDEAMNPEATVLQEVFPRMGFFVRLDTEKTNAIEDLDKTIKSIAQIEGGSPAYAAIITDKVEYNEEIWSKCVQHFDAIGTKYHIVQLRTKPKNVISVLDEAFTHAQNGWIYSTTSGESVPANTLTRLHELTNVQMKQLVMIEPYDDFNGLIFPAFLFKFLNGNNAKLFSDENLDSRSFRQKVKAAEERGKTKNILTWEEFDAS
;
A
#
# COMPACT_ATOMS: atom_id res chain seq x y z
N MET A 1 14.02 13.69 15.97
CA MET A 1 14.54 12.79 14.92
C MET A 1 14.88 13.65 13.72
N SER A 2 16.06 13.46 13.12
CA SER A 2 16.37 14.11 11.83
C SER A 2 15.46 13.52 10.75
N ASN A 3 14.92 14.37 9.88
CA ASN A 3 14.17 13.89 8.71
C ASN A 3 15.08 13.00 7.86
N PRO A 4 14.57 11.87 7.33
CA PRO A 4 15.35 11.03 6.43
C PRO A 4 15.76 11.85 5.19
N ARG A 5 17.00 11.70 4.77
CA ARG A 5 17.56 12.36 3.58
C ARG A 5 18.21 11.31 2.69
N THR A 6 18.14 11.52 1.38
CA THR A 6 18.85 10.70 0.40
C THR A 6 19.83 11.58 -0.36
N ASN A 7 21.13 11.26 -0.27
CA ASN A 7 22.15 11.86 -1.12
C ASN A 7 22.25 11.04 -2.42
N CYS A 8 22.12 11.71 -3.57
CA CYS A 8 22.12 11.06 -4.88
C CYS A 8 23.52 10.78 -5.44
N GLN A 9 24.61 11.19 -4.77
CA GLN A 9 25.99 11.14 -5.26
C GLN A 9 26.41 9.78 -5.84
N ASN A 10 26.04 8.68 -5.18
CA ASN A 10 26.42 7.32 -5.59
C ASN A 10 25.24 6.53 -6.17
N CYS A 11 24.20 7.23 -6.66
CA CYS A 11 23.07 6.56 -7.31
C CYS A 11 23.40 6.27 -8.77
N VAL A 12 23.17 5.04 -9.23
CA VAL A 12 23.37 4.66 -10.64
C VAL A 12 22.47 5.41 -11.61
N PHE A 13 21.32 5.89 -11.12
CA PHE A 13 20.38 6.70 -11.89
C PHE A 13 20.73 8.19 -11.89
N ALA A 14 21.87 8.61 -11.34
CA ALA A 14 22.29 10.01 -11.33
C ALA A 14 22.98 10.38 -12.64
N LYS A 15 22.42 11.36 -13.37
CA LYS A 15 23.04 11.93 -14.58
C LYS A 15 24.05 12.99 -14.17
N LYS A 16 25.30 12.89 -14.63
CA LYS A 16 26.36 13.84 -14.30
C LYS A 16 27.03 14.40 -15.55
N GLU A 17 27.38 15.68 -15.49
CA GLU A 17 28.25 16.38 -16.44
C GLU A 17 29.40 17.03 -15.66
N ASN A 18 30.65 16.75 -16.04
CA ASN A 18 31.85 17.26 -15.34
C ASN A 18 31.78 17.08 -13.80
N ASP A 19 31.46 15.85 -13.35
CA ASP A 19 31.29 15.46 -11.94
C ASP A 19 30.15 16.16 -11.17
N THR A 20 29.36 17.02 -11.83
CA THR A 20 28.20 17.68 -11.25
C THR A 20 26.93 16.97 -11.70
N GLN A 21 26.02 16.68 -10.77
CA GLN A 21 24.75 16.08 -11.10
C GLN A 21 23.86 17.09 -11.84
N VAL A 22 23.37 16.67 -13.01
CA VAL A 22 22.45 17.47 -13.85
C VAL A 22 21.05 16.85 -13.91
N GLY A 23 20.88 15.61 -13.44
CA GLY A 23 19.57 14.97 -13.45
C GLY A 23 19.52 13.60 -12.81
N CYS A 24 18.40 12.92 -13.06
CA CYS A 24 18.16 11.53 -12.67
C CYS A 24 17.35 10.82 -13.76
N ASP A 25 17.68 9.59 -14.13
CA ASP A 25 16.93 8.80 -15.13
C ASP A 25 15.46 8.58 -14.74
N LEU A 26 15.17 8.56 -13.43
CA LEU A 26 13.82 8.44 -12.88
C LEU A 26 13.19 9.79 -12.51
N GLU A 27 13.82 10.91 -12.90
CA GLU A 27 13.35 12.28 -12.69
C GLU A 27 12.97 12.64 -11.24
N ARG A 28 13.49 11.89 -10.25
CA ARG A 28 13.09 12.03 -8.84
C ARG A 28 13.25 13.42 -8.28
N HIS A 29 14.35 14.10 -8.61
CA HIS A 29 14.61 15.47 -8.18
C HIS A 29 13.52 16.44 -8.69
N VAL A 30 13.15 16.37 -9.98
CA VAL A 30 12.08 17.18 -10.58
C VAL A 30 10.73 16.90 -9.91
N LEU A 31 10.34 15.63 -9.86
CA LEU A 31 9.06 15.20 -9.29
C LEU A 31 8.91 15.57 -7.80
N LEU A 32 10.03 15.75 -7.11
CA LEU A 32 10.07 16.15 -5.71
C LEU A 32 10.33 17.65 -5.49
N GLY A 33 10.47 18.43 -6.56
CA GLY A 33 10.71 19.88 -6.50
C GLY A 33 12.10 20.24 -5.95
N VAL A 34 13.11 19.42 -6.22
CA VAL A 34 14.50 19.66 -5.83
C VAL A 34 15.27 20.21 -7.02
N GLU A 35 15.53 21.52 -6.99
CA GLU A 35 16.23 22.24 -8.05
C GLU A 35 17.68 22.60 -7.67
N GLU A 36 17.98 22.73 -6.38
CA GLU A 36 19.29 23.17 -5.90
C GLU A 36 20.24 21.99 -5.66
N LEU A 37 21.47 22.15 -6.15
CA LEU A 37 22.60 21.27 -5.83
C LEU A 37 23.23 21.70 -4.50
N ARG A 38 23.77 20.72 -3.77
CA ARG A 38 24.62 21.02 -2.61
C ARG A 38 26.04 21.37 -3.04
N GLU A 39 26.86 21.79 -2.08
CA GLU A 39 28.29 22.11 -2.28
C GLU A 39 29.09 20.95 -2.90
N ASP A 40 28.63 19.71 -2.71
CA ASP A 40 29.20 18.51 -3.30
C ASP A 40 28.81 18.29 -4.77
N GLY A 41 28.01 19.18 -5.36
CA GLY A 41 27.56 19.09 -6.75
C GLY A 41 26.47 18.06 -7.00
N ASN A 42 25.81 17.52 -5.96
CA ASN A 42 24.76 16.51 -6.10
C ASN A 42 23.42 16.96 -5.52
N PHE A 43 22.33 16.35 -6.00
CA PHE A 43 21.02 16.54 -5.40
C PHE A 43 20.93 15.82 -4.05
N THR A 44 20.27 16.45 -3.08
CA THR A 44 19.85 15.80 -1.83
C THR A 44 18.35 15.90 -1.69
N LEU A 45 17.69 14.76 -1.62
CA LEU A 45 16.25 14.67 -1.40
C LEU A 45 16.00 14.74 0.11
N GLU A 46 15.15 15.65 0.56
CA GLU A 46 14.71 15.76 1.98
C GLU A 46 13.69 14.68 2.37
N ARG A 47 13.87 13.47 1.80
CA ARG A 47 13.10 12.26 2.05
C ARG A 47 13.89 11.03 1.63
N PHE A 48 13.39 9.85 1.99
CA PHE A 48 13.89 8.58 1.48
C PHE A 48 13.49 8.38 0.01
N CYS A 49 14.44 8.00 -0.84
CA CYS A 49 14.18 7.55 -2.21
C CYS A 49 14.26 6.02 -2.27
N ASN A 50 13.12 5.37 -2.51
CA ASN A 50 13.03 3.90 -2.59
C ASN A 50 13.71 3.30 -3.84
N THR A 51 14.07 4.14 -4.81
CA THR A 51 14.75 3.73 -6.06
C THR A 51 16.24 4.08 -6.08
N TYR A 52 16.79 4.62 -4.99
CA TYR A 52 18.24 4.76 -4.88
C TYR A 52 18.93 3.39 -4.96
N ARG A 53 19.91 3.24 -5.85
CA ARG A 53 20.71 2.02 -6.00
C ARG A 53 22.18 2.40 -6.22
N PRO A 54 23.13 1.74 -5.53
CA PRO A 54 24.55 1.93 -5.76
C PRO A 54 25.04 1.07 -6.94
N GLU A 55 26.26 1.29 -7.40
CA GLU A 55 26.83 0.60 -8.58
C GLU A 55 26.85 -0.93 -8.41
N GLU A 56 27.05 -1.41 -7.19
CA GLU A 56 27.06 -2.84 -6.89
C GLU A 56 25.72 -3.52 -7.23
N TRP A 57 24.60 -2.80 -7.12
CA TRP A 57 23.29 -3.35 -7.48
C TRP A 57 23.22 -3.74 -8.97
N LEU A 58 23.83 -2.96 -9.87
CA LEU A 58 23.87 -3.30 -11.30
C LEU A 58 24.63 -4.60 -11.58
N GLN A 59 25.61 -4.95 -10.73
CA GLN A 59 26.40 -6.17 -10.87
C GLN A 59 25.64 -7.42 -10.43
N GLU A 60 24.60 -7.26 -9.62
CA GLU A 60 23.73 -8.34 -9.14
C GLU A 60 22.57 -8.64 -10.10
N LEU A 61 22.28 -7.73 -11.04
CA LEU A 61 21.21 -7.90 -12.02
C LEU A 61 21.53 -8.98 -13.06
N LYS A 62 20.48 -9.67 -13.52
CA LYS A 62 20.58 -10.51 -14.71
C LYS A 62 20.75 -9.64 -15.96
N LEU A 63 21.18 -10.27 -17.06
CA LEU A 63 21.46 -9.56 -18.31
C LEU A 63 20.25 -8.76 -18.83
N ASP A 64 19.06 -9.36 -18.79
CA ASP A 64 17.81 -8.72 -19.21
C ASP A 64 17.39 -7.57 -18.29
N GLU A 65 17.55 -7.73 -16.97
CA GLU A 65 17.29 -6.70 -15.96
C GLU A 65 18.26 -5.51 -16.09
N ALA A 66 19.53 -5.78 -16.37
CA ALA A 66 20.57 -4.78 -16.54
C ALA A 66 20.44 -3.96 -17.84
N MET A 67 19.74 -4.48 -18.85
CA MET A 67 19.45 -3.74 -20.09
C MET A 67 18.42 -2.63 -19.90
N ASN A 68 17.62 -2.68 -18.82
CA ASN A 68 16.63 -1.66 -18.49
C ASN A 68 16.54 -1.50 -16.96
N PRO A 69 17.57 -0.93 -16.32
CA PRO A 69 17.65 -0.83 -14.87
C PRO A 69 16.52 0.04 -14.28
N GLU A 70 16.00 1.01 -15.03
CA GLU A 70 14.87 1.84 -14.62
C GLU A 70 13.59 1.01 -14.48
N ALA A 71 13.26 0.19 -15.49
CA ALA A 71 12.10 -0.70 -15.40
C ALA A 71 12.29 -1.74 -14.29
N THR A 72 13.50 -2.27 -14.16
CA THR A 72 13.85 -3.24 -13.10
C THR A 72 13.61 -2.65 -11.72
N VAL A 73 14.16 -1.47 -11.42
CA VAL A 73 13.99 -0.87 -10.08
C VAL A 73 12.53 -0.46 -9.82
N LEU A 74 11.78 -0.03 -10.85
CA LEU A 74 10.36 0.27 -10.72
C LEU A 74 9.55 -1.00 -10.42
N GLN A 75 9.90 -2.13 -11.01
CA GLN A 75 9.30 -3.43 -10.69
C GLN A 75 9.65 -3.88 -9.26
N GLU A 76 10.88 -3.65 -8.78
CA GLU A 76 11.27 -3.96 -7.41
C GLU A 76 10.45 -3.17 -6.37
N VAL A 77 10.18 -1.89 -6.65
CA VAL A 77 9.39 -1.03 -5.75
C VAL A 77 7.88 -1.08 -6.03
N PHE A 78 7.44 -1.97 -6.91
CA PHE A 78 6.03 -2.13 -7.22
C PHE A 78 5.23 -2.43 -5.94
N PRO A 79 4.10 -1.73 -5.69
CA PRO A 79 3.41 -1.86 -4.42
C PRO A 79 2.96 -3.29 -4.19
N ARG A 80 3.16 -3.76 -2.95
CA ARG A 80 2.57 -5.01 -2.47
C ARG A 80 1.26 -4.69 -1.76
N MET A 81 0.19 -5.42 -2.08
CA MET A 81 -1.13 -5.19 -1.51
C MET A 81 -1.72 -6.44 -0.89
N GLY A 82 -2.12 -6.33 0.37
CA GLY A 82 -2.93 -7.31 1.08
C GLY A 82 -4.42 -6.93 1.03
N PHE A 83 -5.29 -7.94 1.04
CA PHE A 83 -6.73 -7.73 0.99
C PHE A 83 -7.38 -8.19 2.27
N PHE A 84 -8.19 -7.34 2.90
CA PHE A 84 -9.04 -7.68 4.03
C PHE A 84 -10.47 -7.81 3.52
N VAL A 85 -10.97 -9.04 3.43
CA VAL A 85 -12.27 -9.37 2.89
C VAL A 85 -13.19 -9.81 4.02
N ARG A 86 -14.16 -8.98 4.40
CA ARG A 86 -15.19 -9.38 5.37
C ARG A 86 -16.27 -10.21 4.68
N LEU A 87 -16.50 -11.43 5.16
CA LEU A 87 -17.64 -12.22 4.73
C LEU A 87 -18.93 -11.66 5.36
N ASP A 88 -19.90 -11.33 4.52
CA ASP A 88 -21.23 -10.89 4.94
C ASP A 88 -22.16 -12.09 5.09
N THR A 89 -22.15 -12.69 6.28
CA THR A 89 -22.88 -13.93 6.59
C THR A 89 -24.38 -13.73 6.78
N GLU A 90 -24.87 -12.49 6.73
CA GLU A 90 -26.30 -12.18 6.81
C GLU A 90 -27.00 -12.36 5.45
N LYS A 91 -26.22 -12.45 4.36
CA LYS A 91 -26.74 -12.71 3.02
C LYS A 91 -26.89 -14.21 2.77
N THR A 92 -28.00 -14.60 2.15
CA THR A 92 -28.27 -16.00 1.77
C THR A 92 -27.21 -16.59 0.84
N ASN A 93 -26.57 -15.74 0.04
CA ASN A 93 -25.57 -16.10 -0.99
C ASN A 93 -24.15 -15.63 -0.61
N ALA A 94 -23.81 -15.67 0.67
CA ALA A 94 -22.55 -15.14 1.21
C ALA A 94 -21.31 -15.73 0.52
N ILE A 95 -21.31 -17.04 0.24
CA ILE A 95 -20.16 -17.73 -0.38
C ILE A 95 -20.05 -17.42 -1.86
N GLU A 96 -21.15 -17.32 -2.60
CA GLU A 96 -21.12 -16.91 -4.01
C GLU A 96 -20.65 -15.46 -4.15
N ASP A 97 -21.05 -14.60 -3.22
CA ASP A 97 -20.58 -13.21 -3.18
C ASP A 97 -19.10 -13.13 -2.83
N LEU A 98 -18.61 -13.96 -1.90
CA LEU A 98 -17.18 -14.08 -1.62
C LEU A 98 -16.40 -14.54 -2.85
N ASP A 99 -16.90 -15.54 -3.58
CA ASP A 99 -16.27 -16.07 -4.79
C ASP A 99 -16.06 -14.98 -5.85
N LYS A 100 -17.07 -14.12 -6.07
CA LYS A 100 -16.95 -12.95 -6.97
C LYS A 100 -15.84 -12.01 -6.53
N THR A 101 -15.79 -11.67 -5.24
CA THR A 101 -14.76 -10.78 -4.68
C THR A 101 -13.37 -11.39 -4.82
N ILE A 102 -13.18 -12.65 -4.40
CA ILE A 102 -11.90 -13.37 -4.52
C ILE A 102 -11.44 -13.43 -5.98
N LYS A 103 -12.35 -13.74 -6.90
CA LYS A 103 -12.05 -13.77 -8.34
C LYS A 103 -11.59 -12.40 -8.85
N SER A 104 -12.24 -11.31 -8.44
CA SER A 104 -11.81 -9.96 -8.83
C SER A 104 -10.42 -9.61 -8.29
N ILE A 105 -10.10 -10.03 -7.06
CA ILE A 105 -8.78 -9.84 -6.44
C ILE A 105 -7.71 -10.64 -7.19
N ALA A 106 -7.99 -11.89 -7.55
CA ALA A 106 -7.07 -12.74 -8.31
C ALA A 106 -6.77 -12.22 -9.73
N GLN A 107 -7.62 -11.33 -10.26
CA GLN A 107 -7.52 -10.75 -11.59
C GLN A 107 -6.92 -9.32 -11.59
N ILE A 108 -6.29 -8.89 -10.49
CA ILE A 108 -5.65 -7.58 -10.43
C ILE A 108 -4.49 -7.47 -11.43
N GLU A 109 -4.33 -6.29 -12.02
CA GLU A 109 -3.32 -5.99 -13.03
C GLU A 109 -2.01 -5.50 -12.39
N GLY A 110 -0.90 -5.69 -13.10
CA GLY A 110 0.44 -5.20 -12.72
C GLY A 110 1.16 -6.01 -11.64
N GLY A 111 0.49 -6.94 -10.97
CA GLY A 111 1.11 -7.82 -9.98
C GLY A 111 0.13 -8.85 -9.44
N SER A 112 0.57 -9.65 -8.47
CA SER A 112 -0.29 -10.56 -7.72
C SER A 112 -0.62 -9.99 -6.34
N PRO A 113 -1.81 -10.30 -5.77
CA PRO A 113 -2.11 -10.02 -4.38
C PRO A 113 -1.03 -10.61 -3.46
N ALA A 114 -0.52 -9.81 -2.53
CA ALA A 114 0.50 -10.29 -1.60
C ALA A 114 -0.09 -11.33 -0.62
N TYR A 115 -1.33 -11.08 -0.18
CA TYR A 115 -2.14 -12.02 0.59
C TYR A 115 -3.61 -11.59 0.64
N ALA A 116 -4.49 -12.50 1.07
CA ALA A 116 -5.87 -12.22 1.42
C ALA A 116 -6.23 -12.74 2.83
N ALA A 117 -6.85 -11.89 3.63
CA ALA A 117 -7.45 -12.21 4.92
C ALA A 117 -8.96 -12.30 4.73
N ILE A 118 -9.52 -13.50 4.81
CA ILE A 118 -10.99 -13.67 4.76
C ILE A 118 -11.51 -13.69 6.19
N ILE A 119 -12.35 -12.72 6.54
CA ILE A 119 -12.74 -12.45 7.92
C ILE A 119 -14.19 -12.84 8.10
N THR A 120 -14.46 -13.76 9.03
CA THR A 120 -15.79 -14.32 9.27
C THR A 120 -16.05 -14.44 10.77
N ASP A 121 -17.30 -14.27 11.20
CA ASP A 121 -17.77 -14.58 12.56
C ASP A 121 -18.48 -15.95 12.63
N LYS A 122 -18.47 -16.71 11.53
CA LYS A 122 -19.14 -18.00 11.36
C LYS A 122 -18.17 -19.07 10.89
N VAL A 123 -17.91 -20.06 11.75
CA VAL A 123 -16.95 -21.15 11.54
C VAL A 123 -17.45 -22.12 10.47
N GLU A 124 -18.76 -22.26 10.33
CA GLU A 124 -19.42 -23.17 9.39
C GLU A 124 -19.04 -22.91 7.92
N TYR A 125 -18.63 -21.69 7.58
CA TYR A 125 -18.20 -21.32 6.22
C TYR A 125 -16.73 -21.64 5.92
N ASN A 126 -15.93 -22.08 6.91
CA ASN A 126 -14.47 -22.18 6.74
C ASN A 126 -14.03 -23.11 5.61
N GLU A 127 -14.71 -24.25 5.43
CA GLU A 127 -14.40 -25.20 4.36
C GLU A 127 -14.69 -24.59 2.97
N GLU A 128 -15.82 -23.90 2.83
CA GLU A 128 -16.21 -23.23 1.59
C GLU A 128 -15.28 -22.06 1.26
N ILE A 129 -14.96 -21.23 2.26
CA ILE A 129 -13.97 -20.14 2.12
C ILE A 129 -12.64 -20.70 1.64
N TRP A 130 -12.13 -21.75 2.29
CA TRP A 130 -10.87 -22.38 1.93
C TRP A 130 -10.89 -22.89 0.49
N SER A 131 -11.96 -23.58 0.10
CA SER A 131 -12.17 -24.08 -1.26
C SER A 131 -12.12 -22.95 -2.30
N LYS A 132 -12.77 -21.81 -2.03
CA LYS A 132 -12.70 -20.63 -2.92
C LYS A 132 -11.31 -20.03 -3.00
N CYS A 133 -10.60 -19.92 -1.89
CA CYS A 133 -9.23 -19.41 -1.90
C CYS A 133 -8.30 -20.33 -2.71
N VAL A 134 -8.32 -21.65 -2.47
CA VAL A 134 -7.53 -22.63 -3.25
C VAL A 134 -7.80 -22.47 -4.74
N GLN A 135 -9.07 -22.38 -5.13
CA GLN A 135 -9.49 -22.30 -6.53
C GLN A 135 -8.86 -21.11 -7.28
N HIS A 136 -8.72 -19.94 -6.63
CA HIS A 136 -8.31 -18.70 -7.31
C HIS A 136 -6.90 -18.22 -6.94
N PHE A 137 -6.38 -18.58 -5.76
CA PHE A 137 -5.13 -18.03 -5.23
C PHE A 137 -3.92 -18.96 -5.35
N ASP A 138 -4.10 -20.28 -5.30
CA ASP A 138 -2.96 -21.23 -5.33
C ASP A 138 -2.18 -21.14 -6.65
N ALA A 139 -2.90 -21.06 -7.77
CA ALA A 139 -2.28 -20.99 -9.11
C ALA A 139 -1.44 -19.72 -9.32
N ILE A 140 -1.73 -18.64 -8.59
CA ILE A 140 -1.03 -17.36 -8.68
C ILE A 140 -0.11 -17.09 -7.48
N GLY A 141 0.04 -18.05 -6.57
CA GLY A 141 0.94 -17.96 -5.41
C GLY A 141 0.50 -16.96 -4.32
N THR A 142 -0.76 -16.53 -4.32
CA THR A 142 -1.30 -15.62 -3.31
C THR A 142 -1.51 -16.36 -2.00
N LYS A 143 -0.95 -15.85 -0.89
CA LYS A 143 -1.19 -16.41 0.44
C LYS A 143 -2.57 -16.03 0.95
N TYR A 144 -3.24 -16.91 1.67
CA TYR A 144 -4.52 -16.59 2.29
C TYR A 144 -4.66 -17.20 3.67
N HIS A 145 -5.51 -16.58 4.48
CA HIS A 145 -5.84 -17.05 5.81
C HIS A 145 -7.28 -16.66 6.16
N ILE A 146 -7.89 -17.48 7.01
CA ILE A 146 -9.21 -17.23 7.55
C ILE A 146 -9.04 -16.60 8.94
N VAL A 147 -9.57 -15.40 9.12
CA VAL A 147 -9.62 -14.70 10.41
C VAL A 147 -10.99 -14.96 11.02
N GLN A 148 -11.02 -15.85 12.02
CA GLN A 148 -12.24 -16.15 12.76
C GLN A 148 -12.42 -15.14 13.90
N LEU A 149 -13.46 -14.31 13.79
CA LEU A 149 -13.86 -13.42 14.87
C LEU A 149 -14.51 -14.23 16.00
N ARG A 150 -14.13 -13.94 17.24
CA ARG A 150 -14.71 -14.58 18.44
C ARG A 150 -16.12 -14.11 18.75
N THR A 151 -16.42 -12.86 18.38
CA THR A 151 -17.71 -12.22 18.60
C THR A 151 -18.05 -11.37 17.39
N LYS A 152 -19.35 -11.26 17.08
CA LYS A 152 -19.82 -10.35 16.03
C LYS A 152 -19.30 -8.93 16.32
N PRO A 153 -18.61 -8.29 15.36
CA PRO A 153 -17.99 -6.99 15.58
C PRO A 153 -19.08 -5.94 15.82
N LYS A 154 -18.86 -5.06 16.80
CA LYS A 154 -19.81 -3.97 17.13
C LYS A 154 -19.96 -2.97 16.00
N ASN A 155 -18.89 -2.75 15.24
CA ASN A 155 -18.86 -1.90 14.06
C ASN A 155 -17.93 -2.51 13.01
N VAL A 156 -18.17 -2.20 11.74
CA VAL A 156 -17.38 -2.76 10.63
C VAL A 156 -15.91 -2.36 10.71
N ILE A 157 -15.61 -1.18 11.26
CA ILE A 157 -14.24 -0.67 11.38
C ILE A 157 -13.40 -1.51 12.36
N SER A 158 -13.99 -2.05 13.42
CA SER A 158 -13.29 -2.94 14.39
C SER A 158 -12.79 -4.24 13.78
N VAL A 159 -13.36 -4.65 12.63
CA VAL A 159 -12.88 -5.78 11.83
C VAL A 159 -11.43 -5.55 11.37
N LEU A 160 -11.05 -4.30 11.08
CA LEU A 160 -9.69 -3.97 10.66
C LEU A 160 -8.67 -4.29 11.75
N ASP A 161 -8.95 -3.93 13.02
CA ASP A 161 -7.99 -4.16 14.11
C ASP A 161 -7.75 -5.65 14.36
N GLU A 162 -8.81 -6.46 14.33
CA GLU A 162 -8.73 -7.91 14.48
C GLU A 162 -7.93 -8.55 13.32
N ALA A 163 -8.27 -8.17 12.08
CA ALA A 163 -7.59 -8.66 10.88
C ALA A 163 -6.13 -8.20 10.79
N PHE A 164 -5.80 -7.04 11.39
CA PHE A 164 -4.45 -6.46 11.32
C PHE A 164 -3.38 -7.35 11.95
N THR A 165 -3.74 -8.26 12.86
CA THR A 165 -2.81 -9.26 13.42
C THR A 165 -2.18 -10.16 12.35
N HIS A 166 -2.84 -10.27 11.20
CA HIS A 166 -2.37 -11.04 10.05
C HIS A 166 -1.85 -10.16 8.89
N ALA A 167 -1.76 -8.84 9.10
CA ALA A 167 -1.24 -7.92 8.10
C ALA A 167 0.25 -8.18 7.81
N GLN A 168 0.62 -8.11 6.54
CA GLN A 168 2.03 -8.03 6.12
C GLN A 168 2.39 -6.59 5.75
N ASN A 169 3.68 -6.31 5.61
CA ASN A 169 4.15 -5.02 5.11
C ASN A 169 3.63 -4.76 3.69
N GLY A 170 3.32 -3.50 3.40
CA GLY A 170 2.76 -3.06 2.13
C GLY A 170 1.50 -2.24 2.35
N TRP A 171 0.65 -2.22 1.33
CA TRP A 171 -0.67 -1.61 1.34
C TRP A 171 -1.74 -2.63 1.71
N ILE A 172 -2.83 -2.15 2.29
CA ILE A 172 -4.01 -2.94 2.63
C ILE A 172 -5.19 -2.34 1.89
N TYR A 173 -6.00 -3.18 1.27
CA TYR A 173 -7.32 -2.87 0.72
C TYR A 173 -8.37 -3.59 1.57
N SER A 174 -9.37 -2.87 2.10
CA SER A 174 -10.51 -3.50 2.78
C SER A 174 -11.78 -3.53 1.93
N THR A 175 -12.50 -4.65 1.97
CA THR A 175 -13.72 -4.87 1.18
C THR A 175 -14.61 -5.95 1.80
N THR A 176 -15.89 -5.97 1.42
CA THR A 176 -16.87 -6.97 1.86
C THR A 176 -17.13 -7.95 0.72
N SER A 177 -17.45 -9.21 1.05
CA SER A 177 -17.92 -10.19 0.07
C SER A 177 -19.10 -9.66 -0.76
N GLY A 178 -19.01 -9.81 -2.07
CA GLY A 178 -19.98 -9.31 -3.06
C GLY A 178 -19.50 -8.07 -3.78
N GLU A 179 -18.53 -7.34 -3.22
CA GLU A 179 -17.90 -6.20 -3.88
C GLU A 179 -16.82 -6.67 -4.87
N SER A 180 -16.69 -5.97 -5.99
CA SER A 180 -15.61 -6.20 -6.95
C SER A 180 -14.46 -5.22 -6.69
N VAL A 181 -13.24 -5.74 -6.68
CA VAL A 181 -12.04 -4.88 -6.64
C VAL A 181 -11.68 -4.45 -8.07
N PRO A 182 -11.45 -3.14 -8.33
CA PRO A 182 -11.01 -2.69 -9.64
C PRO A 182 -9.65 -3.28 -10.02
N ALA A 183 -9.55 -3.87 -11.22
CA ALA A 183 -8.35 -4.60 -11.65
C ALA A 183 -7.09 -3.71 -11.71
N ASN A 184 -7.24 -2.43 -12.04
CA ASN A 184 -6.14 -1.47 -12.14
C ASN A 184 -5.77 -0.78 -10.81
N THR A 185 -6.31 -1.23 -9.67
CA THR A 185 -6.04 -0.58 -8.37
C THR A 185 -4.55 -0.54 -8.05
N LEU A 186 -3.81 -1.63 -8.31
CA LEU A 186 -2.41 -1.74 -7.95
C LEU A 186 -1.49 -0.94 -8.89
N THR A 187 -1.79 -0.95 -10.20
CA THR A 187 -1.07 -0.15 -11.20
C THR A 187 -1.25 1.33 -10.97
N ARG A 188 -2.47 1.79 -10.66
CA ARG A 188 -2.73 3.19 -10.28
C ARG A 188 -1.99 3.59 -9.00
N LEU A 189 -1.97 2.72 -8.01
CA LEU A 189 -1.23 2.98 -6.79
C LEU A 189 0.28 3.10 -7.07
N HIS A 190 0.83 2.25 -7.94
CA HIS A 190 2.22 2.34 -8.39
C HIS A 190 2.49 3.66 -9.11
N GLU A 191 1.64 4.01 -10.06
CA GLU A 191 1.73 5.26 -10.82
C GLU A 191 1.79 6.47 -9.88
N LEU A 192 0.85 6.58 -8.94
CA LEU A 192 0.82 7.73 -8.03
C LEU A 192 2.04 7.79 -7.09
N THR A 193 2.40 6.65 -6.49
CA THR A 193 3.36 6.65 -5.38
C THR A 193 4.81 6.51 -5.84
N ASN A 194 5.05 5.78 -6.93
CA ASN A 194 6.38 5.44 -7.43
C ASN A 194 6.70 6.04 -8.79
N VAL A 195 5.73 6.52 -9.57
CA VAL A 195 6.03 7.21 -10.83
C VAL A 195 5.89 8.72 -10.62
N GLN A 196 4.71 9.19 -10.22
CA GLN A 196 4.41 10.61 -9.98
C GLN A 196 4.93 11.12 -8.61
N MET A 197 5.39 10.23 -7.73
CA MET A 197 5.92 10.55 -6.40
C MET A 197 4.96 11.36 -5.51
N LYS A 198 3.64 11.20 -5.72
CA LYS A 198 2.62 11.83 -4.87
C LYS A 198 2.70 11.26 -3.46
N GLN A 199 2.57 12.15 -2.47
CA GLN A 199 2.44 11.75 -1.08
C GLN A 199 1.04 11.19 -0.86
N LEU A 200 0.90 9.88 -0.84
CA LEU A 200 -0.37 9.19 -0.57
C LEU A 200 -0.25 8.44 0.76
N VAL A 201 -1.21 8.66 1.66
CA VAL A 201 -1.26 7.95 2.94
C VAL A 201 -2.55 7.15 3.12
N MET A 202 -3.61 7.49 2.39
CA MET A 202 -4.89 6.79 2.44
C MET A 202 -5.75 7.10 1.22
N ILE A 203 -6.52 6.12 0.75
CA ILE A 203 -7.69 6.34 -0.10
C ILE A 203 -8.91 6.09 0.78
N GLU A 204 -9.80 7.07 0.86
CA GLU A 204 -11.01 6.97 1.68
C GLU A 204 -11.91 5.84 1.15
N PRO A 205 -12.56 5.09 2.04
CA PRO A 205 -13.60 4.17 1.61
C PRO A 205 -14.77 4.95 0.98
N TYR A 206 -15.43 4.35 0.01
CA TYR A 206 -16.68 4.88 -0.55
C TYR A 206 -17.87 4.68 0.40
N ASP A 207 -17.70 3.83 1.42
CA ASP A 207 -18.59 3.71 2.58
C ASP A 207 -17.80 3.67 3.90
N ASP A 208 -18.20 2.89 4.90
CA ASP A 208 -17.47 2.79 6.16
C ASP A 208 -16.19 1.94 6.08
N PHE A 209 -16.10 1.00 5.12
CA PHE A 209 -15.07 -0.04 5.09
C PHE A 209 -14.58 -0.39 3.70
N ASN A 210 -15.48 -0.43 2.72
CA ASN A 210 -15.17 -0.91 1.38
C ASN A 210 -14.38 0.15 0.60
N GLY A 211 -13.30 -0.29 -0.04
CA GLY A 211 -12.41 0.57 -0.81
C GLY A 211 -11.44 1.40 0.03
N LEU A 212 -11.39 1.22 1.35
CA LEU A 212 -10.35 1.86 2.15
C LEU A 212 -9.00 1.23 1.80
N ILE A 213 -8.06 2.08 1.36
CA ILE A 213 -6.68 1.67 1.06
C ILE A 213 -5.71 2.47 1.93
N PHE A 214 -4.77 1.80 2.59
CA PHE A 214 -3.77 2.45 3.45
C PHE A 214 -2.52 1.58 3.61
N PRO A 215 -1.35 2.17 3.93
CA PRO A 215 -0.16 1.38 4.18
C PRO A 215 -0.20 0.79 5.60
N ALA A 216 0.15 -0.50 5.71
CA ALA A 216 0.11 -1.24 6.96
C ALA A 216 0.95 -0.59 8.07
N PHE A 217 2.12 -0.01 7.73
CA PHE A 217 2.97 0.66 8.71
C PHE A 217 2.26 1.83 9.40
N LEU A 218 1.39 2.56 8.70
CA LEU A 218 0.70 3.73 9.25
C LEU A 218 -0.35 3.29 10.27
N PHE A 219 -1.09 2.22 9.97
CA PHE A 219 -2.05 1.63 10.90
C PHE A 219 -1.35 1.14 12.17
N LYS A 220 -0.23 0.43 12.03
CA LYS A 220 0.61 0.00 13.16
C LYS A 220 1.12 1.20 13.98
N PHE A 221 1.63 2.23 13.31
CA PHE A 221 2.17 3.43 13.97
C PHE A 221 1.11 4.14 14.82
N LEU A 222 -0.09 4.32 14.27
CA LEU A 222 -1.23 4.98 14.91
C LEU A 222 -2.00 4.09 15.90
N ASN A 223 -1.55 2.85 16.11
CA ASN A 223 -2.20 1.84 16.95
C ASN A 223 -3.65 1.53 16.51
N GLY A 224 -3.90 1.52 15.20
CA GLY A 224 -5.22 1.25 14.62
C GLY A 224 -6.30 2.18 15.19
N ASN A 225 -7.46 1.59 15.52
CA ASN A 225 -8.55 2.31 16.16
C ASN A 225 -8.44 2.36 17.69
N ASN A 226 -7.40 1.74 18.26
CA ASN A 226 -7.15 1.81 19.71
C ASN A 226 -6.52 3.15 20.10
N ALA A 227 -6.63 3.53 21.37
CA ALA A 227 -6.00 4.75 21.84
C ALA A 227 -4.48 4.71 21.65
N LYS A 228 -3.89 5.83 21.24
CA LYS A 228 -2.44 5.98 21.05
C LYS A 228 -1.92 7.03 22.02
N LEU A 229 -0.95 6.65 22.85
CA LEU A 229 -0.16 7.59 23.62
C LEU A 229 1.02 8.04 22.75
N PHE A 230 1.12 9.35 22.51
CA PHE A 230 2.26 9.96 21.83
C PHE A 230 3.37 10.32 22.82
N SER A 231 4.56 10.61 22.31
CA SER A 231 5.76 10.89 23.13
C SER A 231 5.65 12.16 23.98
N ASP A 232 4.71 13.04 23.63
CA ASP A 232 4.36 14.27 24.34
C ASP A 232 3.26 14.04 25.41
N GLU A 233 3.01 12.79 25.78
CA GLU A 233 1.98 12.35 26.73
C GLU A 233 0.53 12.62 26.29
N ASN A 234 0.32 13.08 25.04
CA ASN A 234 -1.02 13.25 24.50
C ASN A 234 -1.63 11.89 24.15
N LEU A 235 -2.80 11.61 24.73
CA LEU A 235 -3.61 10.43 24.42
C LEU A 235 -4.58 10.77 23.29
N ASP A 236 -4.47 10.04 22.18
CA ASP A 236 -5.40 10.14 21.06
C ASP A 236 -6.28 8.90 20.96
N SER A 237 -7.54 9.06 21.36
CA SER A 237 -8.56 7.99 21.37
C SER A 237 -9.45 7.98 20.13
N ARG A 238 -9.14 8.78 19.10
CA ARG A 238 -9.91 8.81 17.85
C ARG A 238 -9.72 7.53 17.04
N SER A 239 -10.60 7.28 16.07
CA SER A 239 -10.42 6.16 15.14
C SER A 239 -9.18 6.37 14.25
N PHE A 240 -8.68 5.28 13.64
CA PHE A 240 -7.56 5.35 12.71
C PHE A 240 -7.76 6.43 11.64
N ARG A 241 -8.91 6.40 10.96
CA ARG A 241 -9.26 7.38 9.91
C ARG A 241 -9.27 8.81 10.44
N GLN A 242 -9.84 9.04 11.61
CA GLN A 242 -9.87 10.37 12.24
C GLN A 242 -8.48 10.89 12.60
N LYS A 243 -7.58 10.02 13.08
CA LYS A 243 -6.18 10.37 13.34
C LYS A 243 -5.45 10.78 12.06
N VAL A 244 -5.66 10.04 10.96
CA VAL A 244 -5.04 10.33 9.66
C VAL A 244 -5.55 11.66 9.10
N LYS A 245 -6.88 11.90 9.10
CA LYS A 245 -7.48 13.17 8.66
C LYS A 245 -6.96 14.37 9.45
N ALA A 246 -6.93 14.26 10.78
CA ALA A 246 -6.39 15.32 11.62
C ALA A 246 -4.89 15.59 11.38
N ALA A 247 -4.13 14.60 10.91
CA ALA A 247 -2.73 14.81 10.53
C ALA A 247 -2.60 15.55 9.19
N GLU A 248 -3.43 15.22 8.20
CA GLU A 248 -3.49 15.93 6.92
C GLU A 248 -3.86 17.41 7.09
N GLU A 249 -4.90 17.70 7.89
CA GLU A 249 -5.35 19.06 8.20
C GLU A 249 -4.22 19.94 8.76
N ARG A 250 -3.33 19.36 9.57
CA ARG A 250 -2.14 20.06 10.09
C ARG A 250 -1.03 20.20 9.05
N GLY A 251 -0.89 19.21 8.17
CA GLY A 251 0.20 19.12 7.18
C GLY A 251 0.06 20.06 5.99
N LYS A 252 -1.15 20.58 5.71
CA LYS A 252 -1.47 21.48 4.57
C LYS A 252 -1.17 20.90 3.17
N THR A 253 -0.76 19.64 3.08
CA THR A 253 -0.60 18.90 1.84
C THR A 253 -1.65 17.80 1.80
N LYS A 254 -2.38 17.72 0.69
CA LYS A 254 -3.38 16.69 0.47
C LYS A 254 -2.70 15.35 0.19
N ASN A 255 -2.88 14.42 1.12
CA ASN A 255 -2.30 13.08 1.11
C ASN A 255 -3.36 11.97 1.20
N ILE A 256 -4.62 12.35 1.39
CA ILE A 256 -5.80 11.49 1.41
C ILE A 256 -6.60 11.78 0.14
N LEU A 257 -6.92 10.72 -0.61
CA LEU A 257 -7.71 10.83 -1.83
C LEU A 257 -9.09 10.18 -1.65
N THR A 258 -10.09 10.70 -2.35
CA THR A 258 -11.33 9.95 -2.61
C THR A 258 -11.12 8.97 -3.77
N TRP A 259 -12.06 8.04 -3.97
CA TRP A 259 -12.04 7.15 -5.14
C TRP A 259 -12.13 7.91 -6.46
N GLU A 260 -12.95 8.95 -6.55
CA GLU A 260 -13.05 9.80 -7.74
C GLU A 260 -11.70 10.44 -8.09
N GLU A 261 -10.96 10.91 -7.09
CA GLU A 261 -9.64 11.53 -7.26
C GLU A 261 -8.55 10.51 -7.60
N PHE A 262 -8.63 9.33 -6.99
CA PHE A 262 -7.75 8.20 -7.30
C PHE A 262 -7.98 7.69 -8.72
N ASP A 263 -9.22 7.66 -9.19
CA ASP A 263 -9.58 7.20 -10.53
C ASP A 263 -9.26 8.22 -11.64
N ALA A 264 -9.29 9.51 -11.30
CA ALA A 264 -9.00 10.61 -12.22
C ALA A 264 -7.51 10.97 -12.34
N SER A 265 -6.67 10.45 -11.45
CA SER A 265 -5.21 10.69 -11.46
C SER A 265 -4.45 9.75 -12.38
#